data_AF-K9VX21-F1
#
_entry.id   AF-K9VX21-F1
#
_cell.length_a   1.000
_cell.length_b   1.000
_cell.length_c   1.000
_cell.angle_alpha   90.00
_cell.angle_beta   90.00
_cell.angle_gamma   90.00
#
_symmetry.space_group_name_H-M   'P 1'
#
loop_
_entity.id
_entity.type
_entity.pdbx_description
1 polymer ?
#
loop_
_entity_poly.entity_id
_entity_poly.type
_entity_poly.pdbx_seq_one_letter_code
_entity_poly.pdbx_strand_id
1 'polypeptide(L)'
;MTTFPGSPKSLKGAIVAIDVTTNKIVNTIAFQYNPETITRTLNSQISGGEKGAKSEILRFKGAPTETLKLDVELDATDQLETGDKIASELGIYPQLSALEILIYPSTRQVFTNMLLAGIGTIEIIPMEAPMTLLIWGEKRVLPVQLNDFSITEEAYDVNLNPIRAKVSLSLQVLNSSNLPGNKGAKLFQAHHKAKERMANQGRTSNINTMTGVDSNRFFKSSLFFVPHI
;
A
#
# COMPACT_ATOMS: atom_id res chain seq x y z
N MET A 1 -13.44 7.68 -29.88
CA MET A 1 -12.26 6.79 -30.00
C MET A 1 -12.73 5.35 -30.22
N THR A 2 -12.44 4.74 -31.36
CA THR A 2 -12.76 3.32 -31.64
C THR A 2 -11.68 2.44 -31.03
N THR A 3 -12.00 1.74 -29.94
CA THR A 3 -11.08 0.78 -29.30
C THR A 3 -10.82 -0.41 -30.24
N PHE A 4 -9.55 -0.70 -30.52
CA PHE A 4 -9.15 -1.87 -31.31
C PHE A 4 -9.60 -3.17 -30.60
N PRO A 5 -10.37 -4.06 -31.24
CA PRO A 5 -10.92 -5.26 -30.59
C PRO A 5 -9.88 -6.23 -30.01
N GLY A 6 -8.63 -6.15 -30.47
CA GLY A 6 -7.51 -6.97 -29.99
C GLY A 6 -6.61 -6.28 -28.96
N SER A 7 -6.96 -5.09 -28.46
CA SER A 7 -6.16 -4.43 -27.43
C SER A 7 -6.34 -5.15 -26.09
N PRO A 8 -5.26 -5.37 -25.31
CA PRO A 8 -5.37 -6.00 -24.01
C PRO A 8 -6.24 -5.12 -23.08
N LYS A 9 -7.17 -5.76 -22.36
CA LYS A 9 -7.98 -5.07 -21.35
C LYS A 9 -7.07 -4.52 -20.26
N SER A 10 -6.97 -3.20 -20.15
CA SER A 10 -6.23 -2.55 -19.07
C SER A 10 -6.99 -2.70 -17.76
N LEU A 11 -6.36 -3.37 -16.79
CA LEU A 11 -6.89 -3.45 -15.41
C LEU A 11 -6.52 -2.18 -14.66
N LYS A 12 -7.44 -1.68 -13.83
CA LYS A 12 -7.19 -0.52 -12.96
C LYS A 12 -6.72 -0.97 -11.58
N GLY A 13 -5.73 -0.28 -11.03
CA GLY A 13 -5.41 -0.36 -9.62
C GLY A 13 -6.54 0.26 -8.78
N ALA A 14 -6.66 -0.18 -7.53
CA ALA A 14 -7.70 0.33 -6.64
C ALA A 14 -7.25 0.32 -5.18
N ILE A 15 -7.86 1.22 -4.40
CA ILE A 15 -7.84 1.22 -2.95
C ILE A 15 -9.20 0.76 -2.45
N VAL A 16 -9.22 -0.26 -1.59
CA VAL A 16 -10.46 -0.83 -1.04
C VAL A 16 -10.45 -0.69 0.47
N ALA A 17 -11.46 -0.02 1.01
CA ALA A 17 -11.69 0.09 2.44
C ALA A 17 -12.61 -1.04 2.91
N ILE A 18 -12.21 -1.72 3.99
CA ILE A 18 -12.94 -2.84 4.59
C ILE A 18 -13.17 -2.53 6.06
N ASP A 19 -14.41 -2.74 6.50
CA ASP A 19 -14.74 -2.73 7.92
C ASP A 19 -14.25 -4.05 8.54
N VAL A 20 -13.32 -3.94 9.49
CA VAL A 20 -12.70 -5.10 10.16
C VAL A 20 -13.68 -5.91 11.00
N THR A 21 -14.74 -5.29 11.48
CA THR A 21 -15.77 -5.93 12.31
C THR A 21 -16.68 -6.75 11.43
N THR A 22 -17.26 -6.12 10.40
CA THR A 22 -18.26 -6.77 9.53
C THR A 22 -17.67 -7.53 8.33
N ASN A 23 -16.41 -7.26 7.96
CA ASN A 23 -15.72 -7.76 6.76
C ASN A 23 -16.44 -7.39 5.46
N LYS A 24 -17.18 -6.29 5.48
CA LYS A 24 -17.81 -5.74 4.29
C LYS A 24 -16.91 -4.69 3.68
N ILE A 25 -16.93 -4.64 2.35
CA ILE A 25 -16.32 -3.55 1.60
C ILE A 25 -17.16 -2.30 1.91
N VAL A 26 -16.49 -1.29 2.46
CA VAL A 26 -17.08 0.01 2.80
C VAL A 26 -16.97 0.95 1.63
N ASN A 27 -15.79 0.96 0.99
CA ASN A 27 -15.51 1.84 -0.15
C ASN A 27 -14.55 1.16 -1.12
N THR A 28 -14.69 1.46 -2.41
CA THR A 28 -13.77 1.03 -3.47
C THR A 28 -13.44 2.22 -4.35
N ILE A 29 -12.17 2.59 -4.38
CA ILE A 29 -11.65 3.75 -5.08
C ILE A 29 -10.73 3.23 -6.19
N ALA A 30 -11.28 3.09 -7.39
CA ALA A 30 -10.48 2.73 -8.55
C ALA A 30 -9.71 3.95 -9.05
N PHE A 31 -8.44 3.77 -9.41
CA PHE A 31 -7.66 4.86 -9.98
C PHE A 31 -8.18 5.20 -11.36
N GLN A 32 -8.38 6.50 -11.63
CA GLN A 32 -8.79 6.95 -12.95
C GLN A 32 -7.74 6.55 -13.99
N TYR A 33 -6.49 6.90 -13.68
CA TYR A 33 -5.28 6.49 -14.38
C TYR A 33 -4.41 5.67 -13.43
N ASN A 34 -3.84 4.58 -13.93
CA ASN A 34 -2.87 3.82 -13.14
C ASN A 34 -1.61 4.68 -12.94
N PRO A 35 -1.14 4.86 -11.70
CA PRO A 35 0.15 5.48 -11.42
C PRO A 35 1.24 4.98 -12.35
N GLU A 36 1.98 5.89 -12.97
CA GLU A 36 3.14 5.56 -13.78
C GLU A 36 4.24 4.91 -12.94
N THR A 37 4.41 5.40 -11.70
CA THR A 37 5.45 4.95 -10.79
C THR A 37 4.89 4.53 -9.44
N ILE A 38 5.43 3.44 -8.91
CA ILE A 38 5.23 3.02 -7.52
C ILE A 38 6.60 2.79 -6.90
N THR A 39 6.97 3.66 -5.97
CA THR A 39 8.21 3.53 -5.21
C THR A 39 7.98 2.64 -4.00
N ARG A 40 8.92 1.72 -3.72
CA ARG A 40 8.85 0.82 -2.57
C ARG A 40 10.14 0.90 -1.78
N THR A 41 10.02 1.09 -0.46
CA THR A 41 11.14 1.11 0.48
C THR A 41 10.94 0.01 1.50
N LEU A 42 11.95 -0.85 1.70
CA LEU A 42 11.89 -1.95 2.65
C LEU A 42 13.00 -1.78 3.70
N ASN A 43 12.60 -1.66 4.96
CA ASN A 43 13.50 -1.54 6.10
C ASN A 43 13.50 -2.85 6.89
N SER A 44 14.64 -3.55 6.92
CA SER A 44 14.78 -4.80 7.68
C SER A 44 14.81 -4.55 9.19
N GLN A 45 14.05 -5.32 9.95
CA GLN A 45 14.06 -5.26 11.41
C GLN A 45 15.08 -6.26 11.98
N ILE A 46 16.33 -5.84 12.10
CA ILE A 46 17.43 -6.67 12.63
C ILE A 46 17.51 -6.51 14.15
N SER A 47 17.68 -7.62 14.88
CA SER A 47 17.91 -7.63 16.33
C SER A 47 19.39 -7.37 16.61
N GLY A 48 19.73 -6.46 17.54
CA GLY A 48 21.12 -6.22 17.97
C GLY A 48 21.77 -4.89 17.53
N GLY A 49 20.98 -3.83 17.36
CA GLY A 49 21.48 -2.48 17.02
C GLY A 49 22.19 -1.72 18.15
N GLU A 50 22.27 -2.27 19.35
CA GLU A 50 23.07 -1.70 20.44
C GLU A 50 24.50 -2.30 20.41
N LYS A 51 25.50 -1.41 20.38
CA LYS A 51 26.93 -1.74 20.28
C LYS A 51 27.32 -2.87 21.23
N GLY A 52 27.63 -4.07 20.70
CA GLY A 52 28.36 -5.10 21.45
C GLY A 52 28.08 -6.57 21.11
N ALA A 53 26.93 -6.91 20.54
CA ALA A 53 26.58 -8.32 20.33
C ALA A 53 26.97 -8.82 18.92
N LYS A 54 28.20 -9.33 18.76
CA LYS A 54 28.75 -9.87 17.49
C LYS A 54 27.98 -11.07 16.88
N SER A 55 26.99 -11.64 17.58
CA SER A 55 26.29 -12.86 17.16
C SER A 55 24.79 -12.68 16.82
N GLU A 56 24.26 -11.46 16.87
CA GLU A 56 22.81 -11.20 16.67
C GLU A 56 22.47 -10.57 15.30
N ILE A 57 23.49 -10.21 14.51
CA ILE A 57 23.39 -9.40 13.27
C ILE A 57 22.51 -10.05 12.17
N LEU A 58 22.29 -11.36 12.23
CA LEU A 58 21.49 -12.11 11.25
C LEU A 58 20.09 -12.49 11.76
N ARG A 59 19.73 -12.12 12.99
CA ARG A 59 18.38 -12.40 13.52
C ARG A 59 17.44 -11.27 13.15
N PHE A 60 16.33 -11.61 12.51
CA PHE A 60 15.23 -10.68 12.28
C PHE A 60 14.26 -10.69 13.47
N LYS A 61 13.80 -9.50 13.88
CA LYS A 61 12.74 -9.31 14.88
C LYS A 61 11.35 -9.56 14.30
N GLY A 62 11.20 -9.42 12.98
CA GLY A 62 9.92 -9.57 12.29
C GLY A 62 10.05 -9.33 10.78
N ALA A 63 8.91 -9.26 10.11
CA ALA A 63 8.84 -8.86 8.71
C ALA A 63 9.38 -7.43 8.53
N PRO A 64 10.00 -7.09 7.39
CA PRO A 64 10.47 -5.74 7.13
C PRO A 64 9.31 -4.74 7.13
N THR A 65 9.59 -3.51 7.56
CA THR A 65 8.66 -2.39 7.37
C THR A 65 8.72 -1.98 5.91
N GLU A 66 7.61 -2.13 5.19
CA GLU A 66 7.50 -1.79 3.76
C GLU A 66 6.63 -0.53 3.60
N THR A 67 7.18 0.49 2.93
CA THR A 67 6.48 1.74 2.60
C THR A 67 6.36 1.84 1.08
N LEU A 68 5.18 2.20 0.59
CA LEU A 68 4.89 2.47 -0.81
C LEU A 68 4.56 3.95 -0.98
N LYS A 69 5.10 4.56 -2.03
CA LYS A 69 4.70 5.88 -2.49
C LYS A 69 4.21 5.79 -3.92
N LEU A 70 3.05 6.37 -4.18
CA LEU A 70 2.45 6.40 -5.52
C LEU A 70 1.68 7.70 -5.72
N ASP A 71 1.71 8.18 -6.96
CA ASP A 71 1.02 9.40 -7.38
C ASP A 71 -0.20 9.02 -8.21
N VAL A 72 -1.36 9.48 -7.80
CA VAL A 72 -2.64 9.29 -8.50
C VAL A 72 -3.06 10.61 -9.12
N GLU A 73 -3.48 10.57 -10.37
CA GLU A 73 -4.02 11.72 -11.08
C GLU A 73 -5.53 11.56 -11.25
N LEU A 74 -6.25 12.64 -11.02
CA LEU A 74 -7.69 12.76 -11.22
C LEU A 74 -7.95 13.93 -12.17
N ASP A 75 -8.80 13.71 -13.17
CA ASP A 75 -9.13 14.72 -14.18
C ASP A 75 -10.59 14.55 -14.63
N ALA A 76 -11.41 15.57 -14.48
CA ALA A 76 -12.81 15.58 -14.89
C ALA A 76 -13.03 15.96 -16.36
N THR A 77 -11.98 16.29 -17.12
CA THR A 77 -12.11 16.83 -18.50
C THR A 77 -12.93 15.89 -19.40
N ASP A 78 -12.61 14.60 -19.42
CA ASP A 78 -13.34 13.61 -20.23
C ASP A 78 -14.82 13.51 -19.80
N GLN A 79 -15.07 13.53 -18.49
CA GLN A 79 -16.41 13.45 -17.92
C GLN A 79 -17.23 14.71 -18.27
N LEU A 80 -16.61 15.89 -18.21
CA LEU A 80 -17.21 17.16 -18.62
C LEU A 80 -17.51 17.19 -20.12
N GLU A 81 -16.62 16.66 -20.97
CA GLU A 81 -16.87 16.53 -22.41
C GLU A 81 -18.08 15.64 -22.72
N THR A 82 -18.28 14.58 -21.94
CA THR A 82 -19.45 13.69 -22.08
C THR A 82 -20.73 14.23 -21.43
N GLY A 83 -20.67 15.39 -20.76
CA GLY A 83 -21.81 15.99 -20.07
C GLY A 83 -22.22 15.26 -18.79
N ASP A 84 -21.26 14.64 -18.09
CA ASP A 84 -21.51 14.00 -16.80
C ASP A 84 -21.96 15.02 -15.75
N LYS A 85 -23.12 14.79 -15.14
CA LYS A 85 -23.73 15.71 -14.17
C LYS A 85 -22.87 15.90 -12.93
N ILE A 86 -22.28 14.82 -12.41
CA ILE A 86 -21.47 14.85 -11.20
C ILE A 86 -20.22 15.69 -11.47
N ALA A 87 -19.56 15.46 -12.61
CA ALA A 87 -18.40 16.25 -13.00
C ALA A 87 -18.75 17.73 -13.20
N SER A 88 -19.91 18.06 -13.77
CA SER A 88 -20.33 19.46 -13.96
C SER A 88 -20.69 20.18 -12.66
N GLU A 89 -21.29 19.49 -11.69
CA GLU A 89 -21.76 20.11 -10.45
C GLU A 89 -20.69 20.11 -9.34
N LEU A 90 -19.82 19.09 -9.32
CA LEU A 90 -18.91 18.81 -8.21
C LEU A 90 -17.45 18.59 -8.66
N GLY A 91 -17.17 18.58 -9.96
CA GLY A 91 -15.83 18.29 -10.48
C GLY A 91 -15.31 16.92 -10.05
N ILE A 92 -14.07 16.88 -9.54
CA ILE A 92 -13.46 15.68 -8.96
C ILE A 92 -13.54 15.64 -7.41
N TYR A 93 -14.26 16.57 -6.79
CA TYR A 93 -14.35 16.66 -5.33
C TYR A 93 -14.84 15.35 -4.66
N PRO A 94 -15.88 14.65 -5.18
CA PRO A 94 -16.31 13.38 -4.59
C PRO A 94 -15.21 12.30 -4.54
N GLN A 95 -14.35 12.26 -5.56
CA GLN A 95 -13.25 11.31 -5.65
C GLN A 95 -12.14 11.65 -4.64
N LEU A 96 -11.87 12.93 -4.43
CA LEU A 96 -10.96 13.41 -3.37
C LEU A 96 -11.51 13.07 -1.99
N SER A 97 -12.78 13.39 -1.70
CA SER A 97 -13.42 13.07 -0.43
C SER A 97 -13.45 11.57 -0.14
N ALA A 98 -13.56 10.73 -1.17
CA ALA A 98 -13.49 9.28 -1.02
C ALA A 98 -12.10 8.80 -0.55
N LEU A 99 -11.03 9.47 -0.97
CA LEU A 99 -9.66 9.20 -0.48
C LEU A 99 -9.47 9.75 0.94
N GLU A 100 -9.99 10.94 1.20
CA GLU A 100 -9.90 11.59 2.51
C GLU A 100 -10.56 10.75 3.61
N ILE A 101 -11.76 10.21 3.37
CA ILE A 101 -12.50 9.43 4.38
C ILE A 101 -11.77 8.15 4.82
N LEU A 102 -10.72 7.72 4.11
CA LEU A 102 -9.89 6.58 4.52
C LEU A 102 -9.10 6.85 5.82
N ILE A 103 -8.76 8.11 6.11
CA ILE A 103 -8.04 8.50 7.33
C ILE A 103 -8.98 9.05 8.42
N TYR A 104 -10.24 9.34 8.09
CA TYR A 104 -11.22 9.77 9.07
C TYR A 104 -11.88 8.57 9.76
N PRO A 105 -12.07 8.60 11.08
CA PRO A 105 -12.94 7.64 11.73
C PRO A 105 -14.39 7.89 11.30
N SER A 106 -15.23 6.85 11.38
CA SER A 106 -16.64 6.99 10.97
C SER A 106 -17.38 7.95 11.91
N THR A 107 -18.26 8.79 11.35
CA THR A 107 -19.13 9.69 12.14
C THR A 107 -19.93 8.93 13.20
N ARG A 108 -20.30 7.68 12.91
CA ARG A 108 -20.97 6.79 13.87
C ARG A 108 -20.11 6.55 15.12
N GLN A 109 -18.82 6.25 14.96
CA GLN A 109 -17.89 6.08 16.08
C GLN A 109 -17.69 7.38 16.87
N VAL A 110 -17.57 8.52 16.17
CA VAL A 110 -17.47 9.85 16.80
C VAL A 110 -18.68 10.10 17.69
N PHE A 111 -19.88 9.91 17.14
CA PHE A 111 -21.14 10.18 17.83
C PHE A 111 -21.37 9.22 19.00
N THR A 112 -21.06 7.92 18.85
CA THR A 112 -21.16 6.97 19.96
C THR A 112 -20.20 7.34 21.09
N ASN A 113 -18.98 7.73 20.78
CA ASN A 113 -18.01 8.15 21.79
C ASN A 113 -18.45 9.44 22.49
N MET A 114 -19.04 10.38 21.76
CA MET A 114 -19.60 11.61 22.33
C MET A 114 -20.76 11.31 23.30
N LEU A 115 -21.66 10.39 22.95
CA LEU A 115 -22.75 9.97 23.83
C LEU A 115 -22.22 9.25 25.09
N LEU A 116 -21.27 8.34 24.94
CA LEU A 116 -20.64 7.61 26.05
C LEU A 116 -19.94 8.53 27.04
N ALA A 117 -19.25 9.56 26.53
CA ALA A 117 -18.63 10.60 27.34
C ALA A 117 -19.69 11.44 28.06
N GLY A 118 -20.79 11.79 27.39
CA GLY A 118 -21.90 12.55 27.97
C GLY A 118 -22.61 11.85 29.13
N ILE A 119 -22.63 10.51 29.15
CA ILE A 119 -23.21 9.70 30.24
C ILE A 119 -22.17 9.30 31.32
N GLY A 120 -20.96 9.86 31.29
CA GLY A 120 -19.93 9.65 32.32
C GLY A 120 -19.17 8.33 32.22
N THR A 121 -19.13 7.70 31.05
CA THR A 121 -18.31 6.49 30.83
C THR A 121 -16.83 6.87 30.81
N ILE A 122 -16.02 6.25 31.66
CA ILE A 122 -14.58 6.56 31.80
C ILE A 122 -13.75 5.86 30.70
N GLU A 123 -14.24 4.78 30.12
CA GLU A 123 -13.57 4.03 29.06
C GLU A 123 -14.15 4.39 27.68
N ILE A 124 -13.43 5.23 26.93
CA ILE A 124 -13.75 5.56 25.54
C ILE A 124 -12.97 4.61 24.64
N ILE A 125 -13.68 3.86 23.80
CA ILE A 125 -13.06 2.95 22.83
C ILE A 125 -12.27 3.79 21.81
N PRO A 126 -10.99 3.43 21.51
CA PRO A 126 -10.22 4.12 20.50
C PRO A 126 -10.94 4.03 19.15
N MET A 127 -10.98 5.15 18.45
CA MET A 127 -11.63 5.24 17.16
C MET A 127 -10.71 4.62 16.11
N GLU A 128 -11.17 3.55 15.48
CA GLU A 128 -10.38 2.83 14.48
C GLU A 128 -10.78 3.26 13.06
N ALA A 129 -9.77 3.58 12.25
CA ALA A 129 -9.92 3.81 10.82
C ALA A 129 -10.22 2.49 10.08
N PRO A 130 -10.89 2.52 8.92
CA PRO A 130 -11.14 1.31 8.14
C PRO A 130 -9.82 0.66 7.68
N MET A 131 -9.81 -0.68 7.64
CA MET A 131 -8.66 -1.41 7.08
C MET A 131 -8.62 -1.18 5.57
N THR A 132 -7.46 -0.78 5.05
CA THR A 132 -7.32 -0.44 3.64
C THR A 132 -6.52 -1.51 2.91
N LEU A 133 -6.92 -1.83 1.69
CA LEU A 133 -6.22 -2.73 0.78
C LEU A 133 -5.79 -1.98 -0.48
N LEU A 134 -4.53 -2.11 -0.85
CA LEU A 134 -4.04 -1.71 -2.18
C LEU A 134 -4.10 -2.92 -3.11
N ILE A 135 -4.87 -2.79 -4.19
CA ILE A 135 -4.98 -3.79 -5.26
C ILE A 135 -4.18 -3.28 -6.45
N TRP A 136 -3.10 -3.98 -6.78
CA TRP A 136 -2.24 -3.70 -7.94
C TRP A 136 -2.12 -4.93 -8.84
N GLY A 137 -3.27 -5.37 -9.34
CA GLY A 137 -3.42 -6.62 -10.08
C GLY A 137 -3.53 -7.85 -9.17
N GLU A 138 -3.84 -9.01 -9.77
CA GLU A 138 -4.16 -10.26 -9.05
C GLU A 138 -3.04 -10.74 -8.13
N LYS A 139 -1.77 -10.54 -8.55
CA LYS A 139 -0.60 -11.02 -7.82
C LYS A 139 -0.17 -10.10 -6.67
N ARG A 140 -0.78 -8.92 -6.53
CA ARG A 140 -0.35 -7.88 -5.59
C ARG A 140 -1.54 -7.20 -4.93
N VAL A 141 -2.10 -7.89 -3.95
CA VAL A 141 -3.11 -7.37 -3.02
C VAL A 141 -2.44 -7.20 -1.66
N LEU A 142 -2.38 -5.97 -1.16
CA LEU A 142 -1.60 -5.61 0.03
C LEU A 142 -2.51 -4.98 1.09
N PRO A 143 -2.51 -5.48 2.34
CA PRO A 143 -3.06 -4.70 3.44
C PRO A 143 -2.14 -3.51 3.71
N VAL A 144 -2.70 -2.31 3.68
CA VAL A 144 -1.97 -1.06 3.84
C VAL A 144 -2.66 -0.15 4.84
N GLN A 145 -1.86 0.68 5.49
CA GLN A 145 -2.31 1.83 6.25
C GLN A 145 -1.88 3.08 5.49
N LEU A 146 -2.81 4.00 5.31
CA LEU A 146 -2.52 5.31 4.75
C LEU A 146 -1.93 6.17 5.88
N ASN A 147 -0.64 6.49 5.77
CA ASN A 147 0.08 7.26 6.79
C ASN A 147 -0.07 8.75 6.54
N ASP A 148 0.15 9.16 5.30
CA ASP A 148 0.09 10.53 4.85
C ASP A 148 -0.34 10.57 3.38
N PHE A 149 -1.03 11.64 3.01
CA PHE A 149 -1.20 12.01 1.62
C PHE A 149 -1.26 13.52 1.45
N SER A 150 -0.95 13.97 0.24
CA SER A 150 -1.02 15.35 -0.17
C SER A 150 -1.84 15.45 -1.44
N ILE A 151 -2.77 16.40 -1.47
CA ILE A 151 -3.57 16.73 -2.64
C ILE A 151 -3.05 18.06 -3.18
N THR A 152 -2.72 18.08 -4.47
CA THR A 152 -2.47 19.30 -5.24
C THR A 152 -3.62 19.48 -6.21
N GLU A 153 -4.54 20.39 -5.90
CA GLU A 153 -5.67 20.72 -6.77
C GLU A 153 -5.23 21.73 -7.84
N GLU A 154 -5.67 21.49 -9.07
CA GLU A 154 -5.32 22.28 -10.24
C GLU A 154 -6.55 22.46 -11.12
N ALA A 155 -6.69 23.64 -11.72
CA ALA A 155 -7.82 24.01 -12.57
C ALA A 155 -9.20 23.87 -11.88
N TYR A 156 -10.01 24.91 -12.06
CA TYR A 156 -11.30 25.01 -11.38
C TYR A 156 -12.39 25.40 -12.37
N ASP A 157 -13.59 24.90 -12.14
CA ASP A 157 -14.80 25.39 -12.81
C ASP A 157 -15.24 26.76 -12.23
N VAL A 158 -16.24 27.40 -12.86
CA VAL A 158 -16.85 28.68 -12.43
C VAL A 158 -17.33 28.67 -10.99
N ASN A 159 -17.68 27.51 -10.44
CA ASN A 159 -18.11 27.33 -9.06
C ASN A 159 -16.97 26.96 -8.10
N LEU A 160 -15.71 27.07 -8.53
CA LEU A 160 -14.50 26.70 -7.77
C LEU A 160 -14.43 25.22 -7.40
N ASN A 161 -15.09 24.35 -8.17
CA ASN A 161 -14.91 22.92 -8.05
C ASN A 161 -13.60 22.53 -8.75
N PRO A 162 -12.70 21.76 -8.09
CA PRO A 162 -11.49 21.29 -8.74
C PRO A 162 -11.88 20.33 -9.87
N ILE A 163 -11.25 20.50 -11.04
CA ILE A 163 -11.43 19.61 -12.18
C ILE A 163 -10.20 18.75 -12.45
N ARG A 164 -9.03 19.10 -11.89
CA ARG A 164 -7.83 18.27 -11.91
C ARG A 164 -7.17 18.25 -10.54
N ALA A 165 -6.58 17.11 -10.17
CA ALA A 165 -5.73 17.04 -8.99
C ALA A 165 -4.68 15.95 -9.11
N LYS A 166 -3.54 16.19 -8.47
CA LYS A 166 -2.51 15.19 -8.23
C LYS A 166 -2.49 14.82 -6.75
N VAL A 167 -2.66 13.53 -6.46
CA VAL A 167 -2.69 13.00 -5.10
C VAL A 167 -1.46 12.13 -4.87
N SER A 168 -0.58 12.55 -3.97
CA SER A 168 0.59 11.77 -3.55
C SER A 168 0.23 10.94 -2.32
N LEU A 169 0.24 9.61 -2.43
CA LEU A 169 -0.14 8.68 -1.36
C LEU A 169 1.10 7.99 -0.77
N SER A 170 1.21 8.00 0.56
CA SER A 170 2.23 7.29 1.33
C SER A 170 1.58 6.19 2.17
N LEU A 171 1.80 4.96 1.76
CA LEU A 171 1.16 3.76 2.30
C LEU A 171 2.17 2.89 3.02
N GLN A 172 1.88 2.47 4.24
CA GLN A 172 2.66 1.46 4.94
C GLN A 172 1.99 0.09 4.82
N VAL A 173 2.72 -0.93 4.38
CA VAL A 173 2.21 -2.30 4.36
C VAL A 173 2.07 -2.80 5.78
N LEU A 174 0.88 -3.25 6.11
CA LEU A 174 0.58 -3.84 7.39
C LEU A 174 1.09 -5.29 7.42
N ASN A 175 1.94 -5.60 8.39
CA ASN A 175 2.46 -6.95 8.62
C ASN A 175 1.76 -7.61 9.83
N SER A 176 2.10 -8.87 10.10
CA SER A 176 1.53 -9.64 11.21
C SER A 176 1.74 -9.03 12.60
N SER A 177 2.75 -8.16 12.77
CA SER A 177 3.03 -7.48 14.04
C SER A 177 2.22 -6.20 14.23
N ASN A 178 1.70 -5.61 13.15
CA ASN A 178 0.95 -4.36 13.18
C ASN A 178 -0.58 -4.55 13.12
N LEU A 179 -1.05 -5.76 12.82
CA LEU A 179 -2.47 -6.06 12.63
C LEU A 179 -3.06 -6.72 13.89
N PRO A 180 -4.01 -6.09 14.59
CA PRO A 180 -4.74 -6.76 15.65
C PRO A 180 -5.63 -7.86 15.05
N GLY A 181 -5.48 -9.08 15.54
CA GLY A 181 -6.36 -10.21 15.23
C GLY A 181 -6.01 -11.03 13.97
N ASN A 182 -6.75 -12.12 13.79
CA ASN A 182 -6.39 -13.21 12.87
C ASN A 182 -6.58 -12.89 11.38
N LYS A 183 -7.37 -11.88 11.00
CA LYS A 183 -7.81 -11.70 9.60
C LYS A 183 -6.88 -10.84 8.77
N GLY A 184 -6.48 -9.67 9.27
CA GLY A 184 -5.44 -8.86 8.62
C GLY A 184 -4.14 -9.64 8.45
N ALA A 185 -3.76 -10.41 9.49
CA ALA A 185 -2.60 -11.29 9.44
C ALA A 185 -2.70 -12.33 8.30
N LYS A 186 -3.88 -12.91 8.04
CA LYS A 186 -4.10 -13.85 6.91
C LYS A 186 -3.89 -13.18 5.56
N LEU A 187 -4.36 -11.95 5.38
CA LEU A 187 -4.16 -11.19 4.13
C LEU A 187 -2.68 -10.94 3.86
N PHE A 188 -1.94 -10.52 4.90
CA PHE A 188 -0.49 -10.37 4.80
C PHE A 188 0.22 -11.70 4.49
N GLN A 189 -0.16 -12.79 5.16
CA GLN A 189 0.42 -14.12 4.90
C GLN A 189 0.16 -14.61 3.47
N ALA A 190 -1.03 -14.36 2.92
CA ALA A 190 -1.35 -14.71 1.54
C ALA A 190 -0.45 -13.94 0.55
N HIS A 191 -0.28 -12.63 0.77
CA HIS A 191 0.66 -11.82 0.01
C HIS A 191 2.11 -12.32 0.16
N HIS A 192 2.55 -12.67 1.37
CA HIS A 192 3.90 -13.16 1.61
C HIS A 192 4.18 -14.46 0.85
N LYS A 193 3.26 -15.42 0.89
CA LYS A 193 3.34 -16.67 0.10
C LYS A 193 3.37 -16.40 -1.40
N ALA A 194 2.59 -15.46 -1.89
CA ALA A 194 2.64 -15.06 -3.30
C ALA A 194 4.01 -14.48 -3.67
N LYS A 195 4.60 -13.65 -2.79
CA LYS A 195 5.95 -13.08 -2.96
C LYS A 195 7.03 -14.18 -2.99
N GLU A 196 6.97 -15.19 -2.12
CA GLU A 196 7.88 -16.34 -2.13
C GLU A 196 7.80 -17.15 -3.44
N ARG A 197 6.57 -17.39 -3.93
CA ARG A 197 6.35 -18.08 -5.21
C ARG A 197 6.97 -17.31 -6.38
N MET A 198 6.77 -15.99 -6.42
CA MET A 198 7.37 -15.12 -7.44
C MET A 198 8.90 -15.07 -7.31
N ALA A 199 9.44 -15.04 -6.09
CA ALA A 199 10.88 -15.10 -5.87
C ALA A 199 11.48 -16.38 -6.46
N ASN A 200 10.83 -17.54 -6.27
CA ASN A 200 11.27 -18.80 -6.86
C ASN A 200 11.27 -18.79 -8.39
N GLN A 201 10.30 -18.12 -9.02
CA GLN A 201 10.27 -17.97 -10.48
C GLN A 201 11.39 -17.05 -11.01
N GLY A 202 11.79 -16.05 -10.23
CA GLY A 202 12.88 -15.13 -10.58
C GLY A 202 14.29 -15.64 -10.24
N ARG A 203 14.43 -16.84 -9.66
CA ARG A 203 15.74 -17.40 -9.31
C ARG A 203 16.51 -17.72 -10.58
N THR A 204 17.72 -17.18 -10.69
CA THR A 204 18.69 -17.62 -11.69
C THR A 204 19.41 -18.86 -11.18
N SER A 205 19.48 -19.90 -12.00
CA SER A 205 19.91 -21.24 -11.59
C SER A 205 21.43 -21.47 -11.65
N ASN A 206 22.19 -20.62 -12.34
CA ASN A 206 23.63 -20.80 -12.54
C ASN A 206 24.44 -19.61 -12.01
N ILE A 207 24.76 -19.64 -10.72
CA ILE A 207 25.59 -18.60 -10.08
C ILE A 207 27.00 -18.54 -10.68
N ASN A 208 27.59 -19.69 -11.00
CA ASN A 208 28.94 -19.79 -11.57
C ASN A 208 29.05 -19.10 -12.94
N THR A 209 28.00 -19.18 -13.79
CA THR A 209 28.00 -18.53 -15.11
C THR A 209 27.70 -17.04 -15.05
N MET A 210 27.10 -16.55 -13.96
CA MET A 210 26.67 -15.14 -13.84
C MET A 210 27.65 -14.29 -13.05
N THR A 211 28.28 -14.83 -12.01
CA THR A 211 29.20 -14.08 -11.15
C THR A 211 30.66 -14.45 -11.39
N GLY A 212 30.94 -15.52 -12.14
CA GLY A 212 32.27 -16.10 -12.28
C GLY A 212 32.82 -16.70 -10.99
N VAL A 213 32.04 -16.70 -9.90
CA VAL A 213 32.43 -17.26 -8.60
C VAL A 213 31.88 -18.67 -8.48
N ASP A 214 32.77 -19.64 -8.31
CA ASP A 214 32.38 -21.02 -8.01
C ASP A 214 31.76 -21.10 -6.61
N SER A 215 30.45 -21.31 -6.55
CA SER A 215 29.70 -21.37 -5.29
C SER A 215 30.12 -22.50 -4.36
N ASN A 216 30.80 -23.53 -4.86
CA ASN A 216 31.41 -24.57 -4.02
C ASN A 216 32.54 -24.02 -3.12
N ARG A 217 33.12 -22.86 -3.45
CA ARG A 217 34.13 -22.18 -2.62
C ARG A 217 33.54 -21.53 -1.37
N PHE A 218 32.24 -21.23 -1.33
CA PHE A 218 31.61 -20.67 -0.13
C PHE A 218 31.54 -21.67 1.03
N PHE A 219 31.57 -22.97 0.71
CA PHE A 219 31.44 -24.05 1.69
C PHE A 219 32.75 -24.83 1.89
N LYS A 220 33.76 -24.63 1.03
CA LYS A 220 35.10 -25.23 1.15
C LYS A 220 36.11 -24.27 1.81
N SER A 221 36.07 -24.33 3.14
CA SER A 221 37.13 -24.13 4.16
C SER A 221 37.82 -22.76 4.37
N SER A 222 38.16 -22.57 5.65
CA SER A 222 39.42 -21.99 6.15
C SER A 222 40.55 -21.91 5.11
N LEU A 223 41.37 -20.86 5.22
CA LEU A 223 42.47 -20.44 4.33
C LEU A 223 42.09 -19.41 3.26
N PHE A 224 41.66 -18.23 3.73
CA PHE A 224 42.07 -16.98 3.10
C PHE A 224 43.46 -16.62 3.66
N PHE A 225 44.55 -17.05 3.01
CA PHE A 225 45.86 -16.38 2.92
C PHE A 225 46.93 -17.40 2.48
N VAL A 226 47.36 -17.33 1.23
CA VAL A 226 48.78 -17.44 0.88
C VAL A 226 49.03 -16.53 -0.32
N PRO A 227 49.79 -15.44 -0.19
CA PRO A 227 50.32 -14.73 -1.34
C PRO A 227 51.53 -15.50 -1.86
N HIS A 228 51.58 -15.82 -3.15
CA HIS A 228 52.83 -16.22 -3.79
C HIS A 228 53.53 -14.95 -4.29
N ILE A 229 54.80 -14.83 -3.89
CA ILE A 229 55.82 -13.91 -4.44
C ILE A 229 56.15 -14.37 -5.86
#